data_AF-A0A7H9BM71-F1
#
_entry.id   AF-A0A7H9BM71-F1
#
_cell.length_a   1.000
_cell.length_b   1.000
_cell.length_c   1.000
_cell.angle_alpha   90.00
_cell.angle_beta   90.00
_cell.angle_gamma   90.00
#
_symmetry.space_group_name_H-M   'P 1'
#
loop_
_entity.id
_entity.type
_entity.pdbx_description
1 polymer ?
#
loop_
_entity_poly.entity_id
_entity_poly.type
_entity_poly.pdbx_seq_one_letter_code
_entity_poly.pdbx_strand_id
1 'polypeptide(L)'
;MYQRVNTQKGQAYNLSFDFTARPNTSAQTNGLQAFWINTLGKNASADSIIKAANANSLIADLHPTAVSANTWQTFSQQVIGANYSFLVFKATGNSDSLGTYLDNVKLNKVTAPVPEPETYALMGIGLVGLFAARRRKAK
;
A
#
# COMPACT_ATOMS: atom_id res chain seq x y z
N MET A 1 -15.55 2.14 -7.60
CA MET A 1 -14.72 3.32 -7.92
C MET A 1 -13.31 2.87 -8.30
N TYR A 2 -12.55 3.66 -9.04
CA TYR A 2 -11.14 3.38 -9.33
C TYR A 2 -10.31 4.65 -9.38
N GLN A 3 -9.02 4.51 -9.10
CA GLN A 3 -8.02 5.56 -9.27
C GLN A 3 -6.77 4.99 -9.94
N ARG A 4 -6.27 5.70 -10.95
CA ARG A 4 -4.92 5.46 -11.46
C ARG A 4 -3.92 6.20 -10.60
N VAL A 5 -2.90 5.49 -10.14
CA VAL A 5 -1.77 6.06 -9.40
C VAL A 5 -0.48 5.86 -10.20
N ASN A 6 0.40 6.86 -10.14
CA ASN A 6 1.73 6.75 -10.75
C ASN A 6 2.61 5.94 -9.80
N THR A 7 3.23 4.87 -10.32
CA THR A 7 4.07 3.95 -9.55
C THR A 7 5.39 3.72 -10.28
N GLN A 8 6.36 3.10 -9.60
CA GLN A 8 7.63 2.70 -10.20
C GLN A 8 7.67 1.19 -10.36
N LYS A 9 8.13 0.72 -11.52
CA LYS A 9 8.09 -0.72 -11.83
C LYS A 9 8.97 -1.49 -10.86
N GLY A 10 8.40 -2.49 -10.21
CA GLY A 10 9.08 -3.32 -9.21
C GLY A 10 9.21 -2.66 -7.84
N GLN A 11 8.82 -1.39 -7.67
CA GLN A 11 8.86 -0.73 -6.37
C GLN A 11 7.72 -1.24 -5.48
N ALA A 12 8.05 -1.64 -4.25
CA ALA A 12 7.05 -1.97 -3.25
C ALA A 12 6.44 -0.71 -2.63
N TYR A 13 5.14 -0.77 -2.35
CA TYR A 13 4.37 0.26 -1.66
C TYR A 13 3.56 -0.39 -0.55
N ASN A 14 3.45 0.29 0.60
CA ASN A 14 2.47 -0.08 1.62
C ASN A 14 1.16 0.66 1.30
N LEU A 15 0.15 -0.10 0.89
CA LEU A 15 -1.20 0.40 0.67
C LEU A 15 -2.01 0.15 1.95
N SER A 16 -2.67 1.19 2.45
CA SER A 16 -3.63 1.05 3.55
C SER A 16 -4.89 1.85 3.31
N PHE A 17 -5.99 1.42 3.91
CA PHE A 17 -7.26 2.14 3.93
C PHE A 17 -8.08 1.70 5.13
N ASP A 18 -8.97 2.59 5.56
CA ASP A 18 -9.90 2.31 6.65
C ASP A 18 -11.28 1.96 6.07
N PHE A 19 -11.90 0.94 6.63
CA PHE A 19 -13.21 0.42 6.22
C PHE A 19 -14.10 0.21 7.44
N THR A 20 -15.38 0.49 7.29
CA THR A 20 -16.40 0.03 8.23
C THR A 20 -17.73 -0.19 7.52
N ALA A 21 -18.50 -1.15 7.99
CA ALA A 21 -19.85 -1.36 7.50
C ALA A 21 -20.80 -0.30 8.04
N ARG A 22 -21.85 0.03 7.28
CA ARG A 22 -22.81 1.06 7.69
C ARG A 22 -23.61 0.61 8.92
N PRO A 23 -23.99 1.55 9.82
CA PRO A 23 -24.84 1.25 10.96
C PRO A 23 -26.22 0.78 10.52
N ASN A 24 -26.81 -0.11 11.33
CA ASN A 24 -28.20 -0.53 11.22
C ASN A 24 -28.58 -1.10 9.83
N THR A 25 -27.63 -1.73 9.16
CA THR A 25 -27.85 -2.41 7.87
C THR A 25 -27.37 -3.85 7.93
N SER A 26 -27.89 -4.70 7.04
CA SER A 26 -27.50 -6.11 6.99
C SER A 26 -26.00 -6.23 6.67
N ALA A 27 -25.29 -7.10 7.39
CA ALA A 27 -23.89 -7.37 7.09
C ALA A 27 -23.69 -7.90 5.66
N GLN A 28 -24.73 -8.50 5.06
CA GLN A 28 -24.70 -8.99 3.69
C GLN A 28 -24.82 -7.90 2.62
N THR A 29 -25.02 -6.62 2.97
CA THR A 29 -25.15 -5.50 2.00
C THR A 29 -23.96 -4.52 2.02
N ASN A 30 -22.92 -4.82 2.81
CA ASN A 30 -21.88 -3.85 3.18
C ASN A 30 -20.45 -4.29 2.88
N GLY A 31 -20.26 -5.31 2.04
CA GLY A 31 -18.92 -5.81 1.71
C GLY A 31 -18.11 -4.82 0.88
N LEU A 32 -16.77 -4.93 0.98
CA LEU A 32 -15.81 -4.19 0.16
C LEU A 32 -14.75 -5.13 -0.37
N GLN A 33 -14.53 -5.09 -1.67
CA GLN A 33 -13.34 -5.66 -2.30
C GLN A 33 -12.41 -4.55 -2.77
N ALA A 34 -11.11 -4.75 -2.57
CA ALA A 34 -10.06 -3.90 -3.11
C ALA A 34 -9.20 -4.68 -4.10
N PHE A 35 -8.82 -4.04 -5.20
CA PHE A 35 -8.00 -4.63 -6.26
C PHE A 35 -6.81 -3.75 -6.60
N TRP A 36 -5.69 -4.39 -6.95
CA TRP A 36 -4.49 -3.73 -7.43
C TRP A 36 -4.09 -4.28 -8.79
N ILE A 37 -4.22 -3.46 -9.83
CA ILE A 37 -4.04 -3.89 -11.23
C ILE A 37 -2.81 -3.23 -11.82
N ASN A 38 -1.88 -4.07 -12.30
CA ASN A 38 -0.61 -3.65 -12.92
C ASN A 38 -0.52 -4.02 -14.41
N THR A 39 -1.51 -4.72 -14.95
CA THR A 39 -1.48 -5.29 -16.31
C THR A 39 -1.99 -4.34 -17.39
N LEU A 40 -2.48 -3.16 -17.01
CA LEU A 40 -3.15 -2.21 -17.90
C LEU A 40 -2.29 -0.99 -18.18
N GLY A 41 -2.43 -0.43 -19.40
CA GLY A 41 -1.81 0.83 -19.78
C GLY A 41 -2.46 2.05 -19.11
N LYS A 42 -1.75 3.20 -19.14
CA LYS A 42 -2.15 4.48 -18.53
C LYS A 42 -3.59 4.92 -18.87
N ASN A 43 -4.05 4.65 -20.09
CA ASN A 43 -5.33 5.13 -20.63
C ASN A 43 -6.37 4.00 -20.74
N ALA A 44 -6.26 2.96 -19.91
CA ALA A 44 -7.23 1.86 -19.92
C ALA A 44 -8.65 2.37 -19.69
N SER A 45 -9.60 1.83 -20.47
CA SER A 45 -11.01 2.13 -20.32
C SER A 45 -11.56 1.57 -19.01
N ALA A 46 -12.67 2.13 -18.51
CA ALA A 46 -13.34 1.63 -17.32
C ALA A 46 -13.72 0.14 -17.45
N ASP A 47 -14.17 -0.30 -18.63
CA ASP A 47 -14.48 -1.71 -18.90
C ASP A 47 -13.25 -2.61 -18.76
N SER A 48 -12.10 -2.19 -19.30
CA SER A 48 -10.84 -2.94 -19.17
C SER A 48 -10.39 -3.05 -17.71
N ILE A 49 -10.54 -1.97 -16.93
CA ILE A 49 -10.21 -1.93 -15.51
C ILE A 49 -11.10 -2.91 -14.72
N ILE A 50 -12.41 -2.89 -14.97
CA ILE A 50 -13.37 -3.78 -14.31
C ILE A 50 -13.09 -5.25 -14.68
N LYS A 51 -12.83 -5.55 -15.96
CA LYS A 51 -12.46 -6.91 -16.41
C LYS A 51 -11.21 -7.42 -15.70
N ALA A 52 -10.16 -6.60 -15.63
CA ALA A 52 -8.92 -6.99 -14.94
C ALA A 52 -9.08 -7.18 -13.43
N ALA A 53 -9.93 -6.37 -12.76
CA ALA A 53 -10.24 -6.55 -11.34
C ALA A 53 -10.81 -7.95 -11.07
N ASN A 54 -11.76 -8.40 -11.89
CA ASN A 54 -12.40 -9.71 -11.73
C ASN A 54 -11.49 -10.90 -12.13
N ALA A 55 -10.33 -10.66 -12.73
CA ALA A 55 -9.44 -11.68 -13.29
C ALA A 55 -8.22 -12.00 -12.38
N ASN A 56 -8.39 -11.99 -11.05
CA ASN A 56 -7.36 -12.31 -10.03
C ASN A 56 -6.43 -11.15 -9.61
N SER A 57 -6.95 -9.91 -9.56
CA SER A 57 -6.20 -8.74 -9.01
C SER A 57 -6.64 -8.36 -7.58
N LEU A 58 -7.31 -9.27 -6.87
CA LEU A 58 -7.90 -9.04 -5.55
C LEU A 58 -6.80 -8.93 -4.49
N ILE A 59 -6.84 -7.88 -3.69
CA ILE A 59 -5.91 -7.67 -2.57
C ILE A 59 -6.61 -7.67 -1.20
N ALA A 60 -7.92 -7.42 -1.16
CA ALA A 60 -8.72 -7.50 0.06
C ALA A 60 -10.16 -7.90 -0.28
N ASP A 61 -10.72 -8.81 0.52
CA ASP A 61 -12.15 -9.12 0.52
C ASP A 61 -12.68 -8.97 1.94
N LEU A 62 -13.34 -7.85 2.20
CA LEU A 62 -13.78 -7.42 3.51
C LEU A 62 -15.29 -7.55 3.58
N HIS A 63 -15.76 -8.63 4.20
CA HIS A 63 -17.17 -8.85 4.47
C HIS A 63 -17.42 -8.75 5.98
N PRO A 64 -18.29 -7.84 6.46
CA PRO A 64 -18.64 -7.81 7.87
C PRO A 64 -19.38 -9.10 8.25
N THR A 65 -18.98 -9.76 9.34
CA THR A 65 -19.56 -11.03 9.82
C THR A 65 -20.51 -10.85 11.01
N ALA A 66 -20.99 -9.62 11.23
CA ALA A 66 -21.79 -9.09 12.36
C ALA A 66 -21.01 -8.31 13.44
N VAL A 67 -19.66 -8.35 13.47
CA VAL A 67 -18.84 -7.68 14.53
C VAL A 67 -18.13 -6.40 14.05
N SER A 68 -18.27 -6.02 12.77
CA SER A 68 -17.67 -4.80 12.19
C SER A 68 -18.69 -3.78 11.66
N ALA A 69 -19.97 -3.95 11.99
CA ALA A 69 -20.96 -2.89 11.82
C ALA A 69 -20.60 -1.76 12.78
N ASN A 70 -20.03 -0.66 12.25
CA ASN A 70 -19.68 0.59 12.96
C ASN A 70 -18.33 0.67 13.66
N THR A 71 -17.45 -0.33 13.50
CA THR A 71 -16.07 -0.21 13.97
C THR A 71 -15.16 -0.01 12.77
N TRP A 72 -14.42 1.10 12.75
CA TRP A 72 -13.38 1.35 11.75
C TRP A 72 -12.25 0.35 11.90
N GLN A 73 -11.88 -0.28 10.79
CA GLN A 73 -10.77 -1.22 10.70
C GLN A 73 -9.81 -0.76 9.62
N THR A 74 -8.52 -0.75 9.93
CA THR A 74 -7.47 -0.47 8.95
C THR A 74 -7.05 -1.77 8.27
N PHE A 75 -7.15 -1.81 6.95
CA PHE A 75 -6.52 -2.82 6.12
C PHE A 75 -5.17 -2.30 5.61
N SER A 76 -4.14 -3.13 5.62
CA SER A 76 -2.81 -2.78 5.09
C SER A 76 -2.21 -3.97 4.36
N GLN A 77 -1.70 -3.73 3.16
CA GLN A 77 -1.04 -4.74 2.33
C GLN A 77 0.10 -4.10 1.53
N GLN A 78 1.22 -4.81 1.42
CA GLN A 78 2.26 -4.44 0.48
C GLN A 78 1.84 -4.83 -0.95
N VAL A 79 1.94 -3.88 -1.87
CA VAL A 79 1.68 -4.05 -3.30
C VAL A 79 2.92 -3.66 -4.11
N ILE A 80 3.12 -4.28 -5.27
CA ILE A 80 4.22 -3.96 -6.18
C ILE A 80 3.72 -3.04 -7.29
N GLY A 81 4.48 -1.99 -7.58
CA GLY A 81 4.19 -1.03 -8.64
C GLY A 81 4.60 -1.52 -10.03
N ALA A 82 3.90 -1.02 -11.04
CA ALA A 82 4.35 -1.00 -12.44
C ALA A 82 4.77 0.44 -12.78
N ASN A 83 4.53 0.96 -13.98
CA ASN A 83 4.70 2.40 -14.27
C ASN A 83 3.46 3.21 -13.88
N TYR A 84 2.31 2.55 -13.93
CA TYR A 84 1.02 3.01 -13.47
C TYR A 84 0.33 1.80 -12.87
N SER A 85 -0.42 2.01 -11.80
CA SER A 85 -1.25 0.98 -11.19
C SER A 85 -2.66 1.51 -11.01
N PHE A 86 -3.65 0.63 -11.06
CA PHE A 86 -5.03 0.99 -10.74
C PHE A 86 -5.40 0.39 -9.39
N LEU A 87 -5.84 1.26 -8.48
CA LEU A 87 -6.51 0.88 -7.24
C LEU A 87 -8.02 0.92 -7.50
N VAL A 88 -8.70 -0.19 -7.23
CA VAL A 88 -10.15 -0.30 -7.44
C VAL A 88 -10.80 -0.71 -6.13
N PHE A 89 -11.89 -0.04 -5.79
CA PHE A 89 -12.76 -0.42 -4.68
C PHE A 89 -14.16 -0.74 -5.22
N LYS A 90 -14.68 -1.91 -4.84
CA LYS A 90 -15.97 -2.43 -5.29
C LYS A 90 -16.80 -2.81 -4.08
N ALA A 91 -18.00 -2.24 -3.97
CA ALA A 91 -18.97 -2.72 -2.98
C ALA A 91 -19.43 -4.13 -3.36
N THR A 92 -19.58 -5.01 -2.37
CA THR A 92 -20.03 -6.39 -2.53
C THR A 92 -21.16 -6.71 -1.57
N GLY A 93 -21.87 -7.80 -1.85
CA GLY A 93 -23.08 -8.19 -1.13
C GLY A 93 -24.36 -7.83 -1.88
N ASN A 94 -25.49 -8.07 -1.22
CA ASN A 94 -26.82 -7.75 -1.70
C ASN A 94 -26.96 -6.24 -1.91
N SER A 95 -27.49 -5.84 -3.07
CA SER A 95 -27.70 -4.42 -3.37
C SER A 95 -28.88 -3.88 -2.58
N ASP A 96 -28.62 -2.86 -1.78
CA ASP A 96 -29.61 -1.99 -1.15
C ASP A 96 -29.48 -0.53 -1.65
N SER A 97 -28.88 -0.35 -2.84
CA SER A 97 -28.58 0.94 -3.49
C SER A 97 -27.56 1.83 -2.76
N LEU A 98 -26.86 1.32 -1.74
CA LEU A 98 -25.88 2.06 -0.96
C LEU A 98 -24.52 1.36 -0.96
N GLY A 99 -23.44 2.14 -0.85
CA GLY A 99 -22.07 1.64 -0.68
C GLY A 99 -21.59 1.69 0.79
N THR A 100 -20.60 0.88 1.13
CA THR A 100 -19.97 0.85 2.45
C THR A 100 -19.12 2.11 2.74
N TYR A 101 -18.60 2.26 3.96
CA TYR A 101 -17.71 3.37 4.30
C TYR A 101 -16.24 3.01 4.08
N LEU A 102 -15.53 3.94 3.44
CA LEU A 102 -14.12 3.85 3.08
C LEU A 102 -13.48 5.21 3.36
N ASP A 103 -12.36 5.22 4.08
CA ASP A 103 -11.61 6.45 4.37
C ASP A 103 -10.10 6.19 4.45
N ASN A 104 -9.31 7.25 4.58
CA ASN A 104 -7.90 7.23 4.94
C ASN A 104 -7.03 6.34 4.02
N VAL A 105 -7.33 6.38 2.71
CA VAL A 105 -6.56 5.65 1.70
C VAL A 105 -5.16 6.26 1.57
N LYS A 106 -4.14 5.47 1.86
CA LYS A 106 -2.72 5.86 1.82
C LYS A 106 -1.92 4.89 0.97
N LEU A 107 -0.95 5.41 0.24
CA LEU A 107 -0.01 4.63 -0.55
C LEU A 107 1.40 5.17 -0.32
N ASN A 108 2.17 4.47 0.49
CA ASN A 108 3.49 4.91 0.91
C ASN A 108 4.56 4.06 0.22
N LYS A 109 5.54 4.70 -0.42
CA LYS A 109 6.67 4.00 -1.03
C LYS A 109 7.48 3.30 0.07
N VAL A 110 7.76 2.01 -0.10
CA VAL A 110 8.66 1.28 0.79
C VAL A 110 10.10 1.64 0.43
N THR A 111 10.75 2.44 1.26
CA THR A 111 12.17 2.75 1.09
C THR A 111 12.99 1.72 1.84
N ALA A 112 14.03 1.18 1.19
CA ALA A 112 15.04 0.44 1.94
C ALA A 112 15.66 1.39 3.00
N PRO A 113 16.02 0.88 4.19
CA PRO A 113 16.85 1.63 5.11
C PRO A 113 18.08 2.11 4.34
N VAL A 114 18.37 3.41 4.42
CA VAL A 114 19.63 3.94 3.86
C VAL A 114 20.75 3.19 4.59
N PRO A 115 21.61 2.44 3.88
CA PRO A 115 22.74 1.78 4.52
C PRO A 115 23.50 2.83 5.32
N GLU A 116 23.78 2.51 6.59
CA GLU A 116 24.48 3.42 7.47
C GLU A 116 25.70 3.99 6.74
N PRO A 117 25.84 5.32 6.67
CA PRO A 117 26.71 5.93 5.69
C PRO A 117 28.17 5.51 5.90
N GLU A 118 28.94 5.60 4.83
CA GLU A 118 30.40 5.55 4.79
C GLU A 118 31.06 6.43 5.88
N THR A 119 30.30 7.32 6.52
CA THR A 119 30.62 7.97 7.79
C THR A 119 31.20 7.02 8.85
N TYR A 120 30.69 5.79 9.02
CA TYR A 120 31.31 4.86 9.98
C TYR A 120 32.70 4.40 9.50
N ALA A 121 32.86 4.17 8.20
CA ALA A 121 34.15 3.83 7.61
C ALA A 121 35.13 5.00 7.68
N LEU A 122 34.71 6.23 7.36
CA LEU A 122 35.50 7.45 7.45
C LEU A 122 35.82 7.84 8.89
N MET A 123 34.90 7.65 9.83
CA MET A 123 35.14 7.82 11.25
C MET A 123 36.16 6.79 11.74
N GLY A 124 36.04 5.54 11.32
CA GLY A 124 37.01 4.48 11.61
C GLY A 124 38.41 4.81 11.06
N ILE A 125 38.51 5.19 9.78
CA ILE A 125 39.76 5.59 9.13
C ILE A 125 40.33 6.84 9.79
N GLY A 126 39.50 7.83 10.11
CA GLY A 126 39.89 9.06 10.80
C GLY A 126 40.48 8.80 12.17
N LEU A 127 39.87 7.91 12.97
CA LEU A 127 40.40 7.52 14.27
C LEU A 127 41.71 6.75 14.13
N VAL A 128 41.80 5.79 13.20
CA VAL A 128 43.05 5.06 12.90
C VAL A 128 44.17 6.02 12.49
N GLY A 129 43.86 7.00 11.63
CA GLY A 129 44.78 8.07 11.23
C GLY A 129 45.26 8.91 12.41
N LEU A 130 44.34 9.28 13.33
CA LEU A 130 44.67 10.04 14.53
C LEU A 130 45.60 9.27 15.49
N PHE A 131 45.32 7.97 15.70
CA PHE A 131 46.15 7.09 16.51
C PHE A 131 47.54 6.89 15.90
N ALA A 132 47.61 6.69 14.59
CA ALA A 132 48.88 6.58 13.87
C ALA A 132 49.72 7.87 13.96
N ALA A 133 49.08 9.04 13.83
CA ALA A 133 49.73 10.34 13.97
C ALA A 133 50.28 10.57 15.39
N ARG A 134 49.53 10.17 16.44
CA ARG A 134 50.00 10.27 17.84
C ARG A 134 51.24 9.42 18.11
N ARG A 135 51.30 8.18 17.59
CA ARG A 135 52.45 7.28 17.81
C ARG A 135 53.76 7.80 17.20
N ARG A 136 53.68 8.57 16.10
CA ARG A 136 54.87 9.14 15.46
C ARG A 136 55.49 10.31 16.22
N LYS A 137 54.73 10.99 17.10
CA LYS A 137 55.23 12.07 17.95
C LYS A 137 55.77 11.61 19.31
N ALA A 138 55.50 10.36 19.69
CA ALA A 138 55.99 9.77 20.93
C ALA A 138 57.32 9.00 20.78
N LYS A 139 57.86 8.96 19.55
CA LYS A 139 59.24 8.58 19.22
C LYS A 139 60.02 9.84 18.92
#